data_AF-A0AAJ5BHZ2-F1
#
_entry.id   AF-A0AAJ5BHZ2-F1
#
_cell.length_a   1.000
_cell.length_b   1.000
_cell.length_c   1.000
_cell.angle_alpha   90.00
_cell.angle_beta   90.00
_cell.angle_gamma   90.00
#
_symmetry.space_group_name_H-M   'P 1'
#
loop_
_entity.id
_entity.type
_entity.pdbx_description
1 polymer ?
#
loop_
_entity_poly.entity_id
_entity_poly.type
_entity_poly.pdbx_seq_one_letter_code
_entity_poly.pdbx_strand_id
1 'polypeptide(L)'
;LSLEVPISRYQISQRAYPETLPAIEYDEGLVVRKVQMNGHICLYGKRYLVSNAFWGYPVLVKETADEYERDIYFTHQRIAKIDLRRPLD
;
A
#
# COMPACT_ATOMS: atom_id res chain seq x y z
N LEU A 1 14.40 2.87 38.06
CA LEU A 1 13.92 1.93 37.03
C LEU A 1 14.86 0.72 37.04
N SER A 2 14.38 -0.45 37.46
CA SER A 2 15.17 -1.69 37.51
C SER A 2 14.95 -2.47 36.22
N LEU A 3 15.66 -2.10 35.16
CA LEU A 3 15.54 -2.76 33.86
C LEU A 3 16.50 -3.96 33.78
N GLU A 4 16.01 -5.11 33.36
CA GLU A 4 16.83 -6.29 33.09
C GLU A 4 17.59 -6.18 31.76
N VAL A 5 18.63 -7.00 31.62
CA VAL A 5 19.47 -7.03 30.41
C VAL A 5 18.71 -7.65 29.22
N PRO A 6 18.84 -7.11 28.00
CA PRO A 6 18.14 -7.64 26.81
C PRO A 6 18.36 -9.13 26.57
N ILE A 7 19.55 -9.66 26.89
CA ILE A 7 19.89 -11.07 26.69
C ILE A 7 19.11 -12.03 27.58
N SER A 8 18.57 -11.59 28.73
CA SER A 8 17.69 -12.43 29.57
C SER A 8 16.26 -12.51 29.02
N ARG A 9 15.91 -11.63 28.07
CA ARG A 9 14.55 -11.47 27.55
C ARG A 9 14.41 -11.90 26.09
N TYR A 10 15.44 -11.75 25.27
CA TYR A 10 15.36 -12.05 23.84
C TYR A 10 15.50 -13.55 23.58
N GLN A 11 14.54 -14.10 22.84
CA GLN A 11 14.58 -15.48 22.34
C GLN A 11 14.50 -15.45 20.82
N ILE A 12 15.10 -16.46 20.18
CA ILE A 12 15.06 -16.60 18.72
C ILE A 12 13.59 -16.79 18.30
N SER A 13 13.17 -16.03 17.28
CA SER A 13 11.86 -16.20 16.67
C SER A 13 11.72 -17.62 16.12
N GLN A 14 10.64 -18.30 16.49
CA GLN A 14 10.28 -19.59 15.88
C GLN A 14 9.82 -19.44 14.41
N ARG A 15 9.46 -18.23 13.99
CA ARG A 15 9.10 -17.95 12.60
C ARG A 15 10.36 -17.89 11.75
N ALA A 16 10.46 -18.80 10.78
CA ALA A 16 11.51 -18.76 9.76
C ALA A 16 11.45 -17.45 8.97
N TYR A 17 12.63 -16.88 8.68
CA TYR A 17 12.74 -15.70 7.83
C TYR A 17 12.45 -16.09 6.38
N PRO A 18 11.47 -15.46 5.70
CA PRO A 18 11.24 -15.70 4.29
C PRO A 18 12.29 -14.95 3.46
N GLU A 19 13.06 -15.67 2.64
CA GLU A 19 14.02 -15.05 1.70
C GLU A 19 13.33 -14.20 0.64
N THR A 20 12.12 -14.59 0.24
CA THR A 20 11.27 -13.84 -0.70
C THR A 20 9.93 -13.57 -0.04
N LEU A 21 9.51 -12.30 -0.03
CA LEU A 21 8.19 -11.94 0.46
C LEU A 21 7.12 -12.48 -0.50
N PRO A 22 6.00 -13.02 0.03
CA PRO A 22 4.89 -13.41 -0.82
C PRO A 22 4.38 -12.21 -1.61
N ALA A 23 3.86 -12.48 -2.80
CA ALA A 23 3.22 -11.46 -3.61
C ALA A 23 2.04 -10.84 -2.85
N ILE A 24 1.83 -9.54 -3.04
CA ILE A 24 0.66 -8.87 -2.45
C ILE A 24 -0.53 -9.14 -3.36
N GLU A 25 -1.52 -9.80 -2.79
CA GLU A 25 -2.76 -10.18 -3.46
C GLU A 25 -3.95 -9.47 -2.80
N TYR A 26 -4.93 -9.15 -3.62
CA TYR A 26 -6.20 -8.56 -3.22
C TYR A 26 -7.31 -9.45 -3.75
N ASP A 27 -8.42 -9.50 -3.03
CA ASP A 27 -9.58 -10.32 -3.41
C ASP A 27 -10.12 -9.97 -4.80
N GLU A 28 -10.69 -10.96 -5.46
CA GLU A 28 -11.36 -10.79 -6.75
C GLU A 28 -12.52 -9.78 -6.65
N GLY A 29 -12.76 -9.04 -7.74
CA GLY A 29 -13.78 -7.99 -7.79
C GLY A 29 -13.35 -6.64 -7.21
N LEU A 30 -12.18 -6.56 -6.57
CA LEU A 30 -11.61 -5.29 -6.12
C LEU A 30 -10.90 -4.54 -7.26
N VAL A 31 -10.98 -3.20 -7.22
CA VAL A 31 -10.27 -2.36 -8.20
C VAL A 31 -8.81 -2.21 -7.77
N VAL A 32 -7.91 -2.92 -8.46
CA VAL A 32 -6.47 -2.90 -8.17
C VAL A 32 -5.72 -2.19 -9.29
N ARG A 33 -4.75 -1.34 -8.92
CA ARG A 33 -3.84 -0.69 -9.87
C ARG A 33 -2.39 -0.84 -9.42
N LYS A 34 -1.50 -1.05 -10.38
CA LYS A 34 -0.05 -1.08 -10.13
C LYS A 34 0.51 0.34 -10.13
N VAL A 35 1.29 0.67 -9.11
CA VAL A 35 2.00 1.96 -9.04
C VAL A 35 3.13 1.97 -10.06
N GLN A 36 3.14 3.00 -10.91
CA GLN A 36 4.12 3.20 -11.97
C GLN A 36 5.41 3.83 -11.42
N MET A 37 6.46 3.88 -12.25
CA MET A 37 7.80 4.33 -11.85
C MET A 37 7.82 5.71 -11.16
N ASN A 38 6.97 6.62 -11.60
CA ASN A 38 6.84 7.97 -11.03
C ASN A 38 5.74 8.05 -9.96
N GLY A 39 5.47 6.95 -9.25
CA GLY A 39 4.63 6.93 -8.06
C GLY A 39 3.15 7.20 -8.29
N HIS A 40 2.70 7.17 -9.54
CA HIS A 40 1.30 7.39 -9.91
C HIS A 40 0.62 6.07 -10.28
N ILE A 41 -0.70 6.08 -10.21
CA ILE A 41 -1.55 5.04 -10.78
C ILE A 41 -2.36 5.61 -11.95
N CYS A 42 -2.75 4.74 -12.88
CA CYS A 42 -3.70 5.08 -13.94
C CYS A 42 -5.10 4.61 -13.53
N LEU A 43 -6.06 5.52 -13.49
CA LEU A 43 -7.46 5.24 -13.18
C LEU A 43 -8.34 6.07 -14.11
N TYR A 44 -9.34 5.46 -14.73
CA TYR A 44 -10.24 6.12 -15.70
C TYR A 44 -9.50 6.90 -16.81
N GLY A 45 -8.39 6.36 -17.32
CA GLY A 45 -7.58 6.99 -18.38
C GLY A 45 -6.74 8.18 -17.92
N LYS A 46 -6.75 8.52 -16.63
CA LYS A 46 -6.01 9.64 -16.04
C LYS A 46 -4.99 9.15 -15.02
N ARG A 47 -3.96 9.96 -14.76
CA ARG A 47 -2.88 9.65 -13.82
C ARG A 47 -3.13 10.35 -12.50
N TYR A 48 -2.88 9.67 -11.38
CA TYR A 48 -3.00 10.25 -10.04
C TYR A 48 -1.79 9.90 -9.19
N LEU A 49 -1.18 10.91 -8.55
CA LEU A 49 -0.02 10.72 -7.70
C LEU A 49 -0.43 9.98 -6.41
N VAL A 50 0.34 8.96 -6.05
CA VAL A 50 0.18 8.21 -4.79
C VAL A 50 1.47 8.36 -3.98
N SER A 51 2.54 7.68 -4.39
CA SER A 51 3.89 7.81 -3.83
C SER A 51 4.86 6.91 -4.59
N ASN A 52 6.10 7.37 -4.80
CA ASN A 52 7.17 6.58 -5.41
C ASN A 52 7.57 5.37 -4.57
N ALA A 53 7.32 5.38 -3.26
CA ALA A 53 7.71 4.30 -2.35
C ALA A 53 7.02 2.96 -2.66
N PHE A 54 5.90 3.00 -3.38
CA PHE A 54 5.11 1.82 -3.74
C PHE A 54 5.30 1.39 -5.19
N TRP A 55 6.28 1.95 -5.92
CA TRP A 55 6.55 1.55 -7.30
C TRP A 55 6.66 0.02 -7.44
N GLY A 56 5.96 -0.53 -8.44
CA GLY A 56 5.97 -1.95 -8.72
C GLY A 56 4.95 -2.75 -7.92
N TYR A 57 4.40 -2.20 -6.84
CA TYR A 57 3.38 -2.87 -6.03
C TYR A 57 1.96 -2.61 -6.54
N PRO A 58 1.05 -3.59 -6.40
CA PRO A 58 -0.37 -3.36 -6.54
C PRO A 58 -0.91 -2.58 -5.34
N VAL A 59 -1.86 -1.70 -5.59
CA VAL A 59 -2.62 -0.97 -4.58
C VAL A 59 -4.12 -1.08 -4.87
N LEU A 60 -4.90 -1.16 -3.80
CA LEU A 60 -6.36 -1.18 -3.86
C LEU A 60 -6.89 0.25 -3.99
N VAL A 61 -7.80 0.46 -4.93
CA VAL A 61 -8.58 1.67 -5.09
C VAL A 61 -9.95 1.43 -4.47
N LYS A 62 -10.23 2.10 -3.35
CA LYS A 62 -11.49 1.98 -2.62
C LYS A 62 -12.37 3.19 -2.87
N GLU A 63 -13.65 2.95 -3.14
CA GLU A 63 -14.65 4.00 -3.20
C GLU A 63 -14.88 4.62 -1.83
N THR A 64 -15.15 5.92 -1.80
CA THR A 64 -15.56 6.63 -0.58
C THR A 64 -16.99 7.13 -0.74
N ALA A 65 -17.51 7.83 0.27
CA ALA A 65 -18.84 8.43 0.19
C ALA A 65 -18.91 9.59 -0.81
N ASP A 66 -17.77 10.17 -1.20
CA ASP A 66 -17.69 11.19 -2.25
C ASP A 66 -17.41 10.52 -3.60
N GLU A 67 -18.28 10.76 -4.57
CA GLU A 67 -18.19 10.22 -5.93
C GLU A 67 -16.85 10.54 -6.61
N TYR A 68 -16.22 11.67 -6.27
CA TYR A 68 -14.98 12.13 -6.87
C TYR A 68 -13.73 11.78 -6.06
N GLU A 69 -13.87 11.07 -4.94
CA GLU A 69 -12.74 10.73 -4.08
C GLU A 69 -12.49 9.23 -4.08
N ARG A 70 -11.23 8.83 -4.11
CA ARG A 70 -10.83 7.43 -3.93
C ARG A 70 -9.74 7.33 -2.87
N ASP A 71 -9.89 6.38 -1.97
CA ASP A 71 -8.84 6.03 -1.03
C ASP A 71 -7.96 4.93 -1.62
N ILE A 72 -6.64 5.10 -1.48
CA ILE A 72 -5.65 4.14 -1.99
C ILE A 72 -5.06 3.39 -0.81
N TYR A 73 -5.11 2.06 -0.89
CA TYR A 73 -4.65 1.15 0.15
C TYR A 73 -3.50 0.28 -0.33
N PHE A 74 -2.46 0.18 0.50
CA PHE A 74 -1.41 -0.83 0.38
C PHE A 74 -1.59 -1.85 1.51
N THR A 75 -1.95 -3.08 1.16
CA THR A 75 -2.49 -4.07 2.10
C THR A 75 -3.67 -3.47 2.90
N HIS A 76 -3.56 -3.38 4.23
CA HIS A 76 -4.55 -2.81 5.15
C HIS A 76 -4.35 -1.29 5.38
N GLN A 77 -3.20 -0.73 4.99
CA GLN A 77 -2.87 0.65 5.28
C GLN A 77 -3.37 1.58 4.19
N ARG A 78 -4.15 2.60 4.55
CA ARG A 78 -4.46 3.71 3.64
C ARG A 78 -3.22 4.57 3.46
N ILE A 79 -2.78 4.73 2.22
CA ILE A 79 -1.53 5.43 1.87
C ILE A 79 -1.76 6.75 1.15
N ALA A 80 -2.90 6.90 0.47
CA ALA A 80 -3.26 8.15 -0.19
C ALA A 80 -4.77 8.28 -0.32
N LYS A 81 -5.18 9.50 -0.65
CA LYS A 81 -6.53 9.87 -1.05
C LYS A 81 -6.39 10.71 -2.31
N ILE A 82 -7.07 10.32 -3.38
CA ILE A 82 -6.99 11.02 -4.68
C ILE A 82 -8.34 11.65 -5.01
N ASP A 83 -8.31 12.85 -5.58
CA ASP A 83 -9.47 13.53 -6.15
C ASP A 83 -9.48 13.29 -7.66
N LEU A 84 -10.52 12.61 -8.15
CA LEU A 84 -10.69 12.25 -9.55
C LEU A 84 -10.77 13.47 -10.49
N ARG A 85 -11.09 14.65 -9.97
CA ARG A 85 -11.14 15.92 -10.71
C ARG A 85 -9.77 16.57 -10.88
N ARG A 86 -8.75 16.10 -10.16
CA ARG A 86 -7.38 16.64 -10.16
C ARG A 86 -6.36 15.60 -10.59
N PRO A 87 -6.39 15.17 -11.87
CA PRO A 87 -5.36 14.29 -12.40
C PRO A 87 -4.01 15.02 -12.50
N LEU A 88 -2.94 14.23 -12.60
CA LEU A 88 -1.68 14.70 -13.15
C LEU A 88 -1.86 14.92 -14.65
N ASP A 89 -1.52 16.12 -15.12
CA ASP A 89 -1.63 16.58 -16.52
C ASP A 89 -1.23 15.53 -17.56
#